data_AF-A0A951DJ39-F1
#
_entry.id   AF-A0A951DJ39-F1
#
_cell.length_a   1.000
_cell.length_b   1.000
_cell.length_c   1.000
_cell.angle_alpha   90.00
_cell.angle_beta   90.00
_cell.angle_gamma   90.00
#
_symmetry.space_group_name_H-M   'P 1'
#
loop_
_entity.id
_entity.type
_entity.pdbx_description
1 polymer ?
#
loop_
_entity_poly.entity_id
_entity_poly.type
_entity_poly.pdbx_seq_one_letter_code
_entity_poly.pdbx_strand_id
1 'polypeptide(L)'
;LDSGRMQVKREPVDVPEFVRGLASSIDKTAVDKGIRVHTEVAPDVGRVALDRDKMEKVLLNLLFNSIKFTPSGGRIDFRAKRRDSRLVLEVADSGMGISEEQLPYVFDRFWQADTSTKRKFQGAGIGLSLVKELVEAHEGKVSAKSRLGRGTTMSVELPYVEAPVESEDATVPAVASHAEPERDEWLADLYRRADRIPSIHGASATLEPTEARENGNEKDGDKDSNLKPRVLIADDEPDMLRFLRSQLAGRFQVLEAVDGNQVVEKATQALPDVILCDMMMPEKDGLQVCRELQAQSATRNIPFVLLTARADEETKLSVLAAGASDFLTKPFSVTELHVRLKNLVESHQLQIELAQQNQRLASALEQLRETETQLVQSEKMASLGQMSAGIIHEINNPLNYAKTALFTLRNQAKHLKNGEQTEFEDIVRDIDDAVNRVKNIVSDLRAFAHPDPEKFEDVNLQRAIAEALRFLSHEWRDKVKVDLEVPESAVCWGNRNNLIQVFMNLLQNALDTLKRKSFAAEGPHIRITAATSGEFTEIVIRDNGEGIARANLQKIFEPFFTTRDVGEGLGLGLSICYRIVKQHRGEIVVESEPGQWSEFRVKIPRQAQPAKT
;
A
#
# COMPACT_ATOMS: atom_id res chain seq x y z
N LEU A 1 5.15 -26.02 -3.24
CA LEU A 1 5.39 -25.71 -4.66
C LEU A 1 4.12 -26.04 -5.41
N ASP A 2 3.09 -25.21 -5.25
CA ASP A 2 1.90 -25.27 -6.09
C ASP A 2 2.19 -24.46 -7.35
N SER A 3 2.66 -25.16 -8.39
CA SER A 3 2.73 -24.63 -9.74
C SER A 3 1.31 -24.29 -10.19
N GLY A 4 1.00 -23.00 -10.29
CA GLY A 4 -0.27 -22.50 -10.78
C GLY A 4 -0.60 -23.17 -12.12
N ARG A 5 -1.63 -24.01 -12.13
CA ARG A 5 -2.11 -24.68 -13.35
C ARG A 5 -2.49 -23.61 -14.36
N MET A 6 -1.76 -23.54 -15.47
CA MET A 6 -2.07 -22.69 -16.61
C MET A 6 -3.48 -23.05 -17.12
N GLN A 7 -4.45 -22.14 -16.92
CA GLN A 7 -5.84 -22.37 -17.30
C GLN A 7 -5.97 -22.36 -18.84
N VAL A 8 -6.59 -23.39 -19.41
CA VAL A 8 -6.85 -23.51 -20.85
C VAL A 8 -8.30 -23.13 -21.13
N LYS A 9 -8.52 -22.11 -21.96
CA LYS A 9 -9.87 -21.67 -22.37
C LYS A 9 -10.24 -22.38 -23.67
N ARG A 10 -11.03 -23.45 -23.58
CA ARG A 10 -11.46 -24.20 -24.77
C ARG A 10 -12.62 -23.49 -25.45
N GLU A 11 -12.43 -23.11 -26.71
CA GLU A 11 -13.43 -22.49 -27.58
C GLU A 11 -13.51 -23.23 -28.92
N PRO A 12 -14.64 -23.17 -29.64
CA PRO A 12 -14.80 -23.83 -30.94
C PRO A 12 -13.91 -23.16 -31.99
N VAL A 13 -12.88 -23.87 -32.48
CA VAL A 13 -11.96 -23.38 -33.51
C VAL A 13 -12.17 -24.16 -34.81
N ASP A 14 -12.43 -23.46 -35.92
CA ASP A 14 -12.39 -24.01 -37.27
C ASP A 14 -10.94 -24.24 -37.69
N VAL A 15 -10.47 -25.48 -37.59
CA VAL A 15 -9.06 -25.81 -37.82
C VAL A 15 -8.64 -25.54 -39.27
N PRO A 16 -9.44 -25.88 -40.31
CA PRO A 16 -9.13 -25.48 -41.68
C PRO A 16 -8.93 -23.98 -41.88
N GLU A 17 -9.81 -23.13 -41.35
CA GLU A 17 -9.68 -21.67 -41.46
C GLU A 17 -8.47 -21.17 -40.68
N PHE A 18 -8.28 -21.65 -39.45
CA PHE A 18 -7.19 -21.27 -38.57
C PHE A 18 -5.82 -21.59 -39.17
N VAL A 19 -5.62 -22.80 -39.68
CA VAL A 19 -4.36 -23.23 -40.33
C VAL A 19 -4.06 -22.40 -41.58
N ARG A 20 -5.08 -22.10 -42.40
CA ARG A 20 -4.93 -21.23 -43.58
C ARG A 20 -4.60 -19.79 -43.21
N GLY A 21 -5.21 -19.25 -42.14
CA GLY A 21 -4.92 -17.91 -41.64
C GLY A 21 -3.48 -17.78 -41.16
N LEU A 22 -3.00 -18.77 -40.40
CA LEU A 22 -1.61 -18.80 -39.94
C LEU A 22 -0.61 -18.95 -41.08
N ALA A 23 -0.88 -19.82 -42.06
CA ALA A 23 -0.05 -19.92 -43.27
C ALA A 23 0.02 -18.57 -44.02
N SER A 24 -1.12 -17.90 -44.19
CA SER A 24 -1.17 -16.60 -44.86
C SER A 24 -0.37 -15.52 -44.10
N SER A 25 -0.31 -15.60 -42.76
CA SER A 25 0.46 -14.64 -41.95
C SER A 25 1.98 -14.72 -42.17
N ILE A 26 2.49 -15.91 -42.53
CA ILE A 26 3.92 -16.15 -42.75
C ILE A 26 4.33 -16.12 -44.22
N ASP A 27 3.36 -16.17 -45.15
CA ASP A 27 3.61 -16.25 -46.59
C ASP A 27 4.52 -15.12 -47.07
N LYS A 28 4.32 -13.89 -46.58
CA LYS A 28 5.15 -12.74 -46.97
C LYS A 28 6.63 -12.96 -46.61
N THR A 29 6.91 -13.35 -45.37
CA THR A 29 8.28 -13.61 -44.90
C THR A 29 8.88 -14.83 -45.61
N ALA A 30 8.08 -15.87 -45.90
CA ALA A 30 8.55 -17.03 -46.64
C ALA A 30 8.91 -16.68 -48.10
N VAL A 31 8.09 -15.87 -48.77
CA VAL A 31 8.33 -15.37 -50.13
C VAL A 31 9.58 -14.49 -50.17
N ASP A 32 9.74 -13.58 -49.21
CA ASP A 32 10.92 -12.70 -49.10
C ASP A 32 12.23 -13.51 -48.94
N LYS A 33 12.16 -14.68 -48.30
CA LYS A 33 13.29 -15.63 -48.16
C LYS A 33 13.40 -16.64 -49.32
N GLY A 34 12.45 -16.66 -50.25
CA GLY A 34 12.38 -17.59 -51.38
C GLY A 34 12.03 -19.04 -50.98
N ILE A 35 11.23 -19.23 -49.95
CA ILE A 35 10.77 -20.54 -49.44
C ILE A 35 9.32 -20.77 -49.89
N ARG A 36 8.99 -22.00 -50.31
CA ARG A 36 7.62 -22.39 -50.67
C ARG A 36 6.88 -22.96 -49.46
N VAL A 37 5.77 -22.34 -49.07
CA VAL A 37 4.86 -22.86 -48.05
C VAL A 37 3.74 -23.65 -48.73
N HIS A 38 3.51 -24.87 -48.29
CA HIS A 38 2.43 -25.72 -48.76
C HIS A 38 1.54 -26.13 -47.59
N THR A 39 0.25 -25.83 -47.71
CA THR A 39 -0.73 -26.08 -46.65
C THR A 39 -1.68 -27.18 -47.08
N GLU A 40 -1.81 -28.22 -46.26
CA GLU A 40 -2.68 -29.37 -46.52
C GLU A 40 -3.53 -29.66 -45.27
N VAL A 41 -4.85 -29.48 -45.38
CA VAL A 41 -5.78 -29.79 -44.27
C VAL A 41 -6.71 -30.91 -44.71
N ALA A 42 -6.74 -31.99 -43.94
CA ALA A 42 -7.63 -33.11 -44.20
C ALA A 42 -9.10 -32.67 -44.01
N PRO A 43 -10.01 -33.07 -44.92
CA PRO A 43 -11.39 -32.58 -44.93
C PRO A 43 -12.21 -33.03 -43.71
N ASP A 44 -11.76 -34.04 -42.96
CA ASP A 44 -12.40 -34.64 -41.80
C ASP A 44 -12.03 -34.00 -40.45
N VAL A 45 -11.24 -32.92 -40.45
CA VAL A 45 -10.79 -32.24 -39.22
C VAL A 45 -11.88 -31.37 -38.59
N GLY A 46 -12.64 -30.60 -39.37
CA GLY A 46 -13.76 -29.79 -38.86
C GLY A 46 -13.41 -28.80 -37.72
N ARG A 47 -14.38 -28.58 -36.82
CA ARG A 47 -14.25 -27.70 -35.64
C ARG A 47 -13.84 -28.48 -34.39
N VAL A 48 -12.82 -27.97 -33.69
CA VAL A 48 -12.25 -28.62 -32.50
C VAL A 48 -12.25 -27.63 -31.33
N ALA A 49 -12.60 -28.09 -30.13
CA ALA A 49 -12.54 -27.27 -28.92
C ALA A 49 -11.07 -27.08 -28.47
N LEU A 50 -10.50 -25.91 -28.75
CA LEU A 50 -9.10 -25.55 -28.51
C LEU A 50 -8.98 -24.16 -27.90
N ASP A 51 -7.85 -23.81 -27.28
CA ASP A 51 -7.54 -22.42 -26.92
C ASP A 51 -6.82 -21.75 -28.09
N ARG A 52 -7.56 -20.92 -28.85
CA ARG A 52 -7.10 -20.32 -30.11
C ARG A 52 -5.78 -19.57 -29.92
N ASP A 53 -5.70 -18.70 -28.92
CA ASP A 53 -4.54 -17.84 -28.67
C ASP A 53 -3.29 -18.66 -28.30
N LYS A 54 -3.45 -19.71 -27.47
CA LYS A 54 -2.33 -20.59 -27.10
C LYS A 54 -1.88 -21.45 -28.27
N MET A 55 -2.81 -21.96 -29.07
CA MET A 55 -2.49 -22.77 -30.25
C MET A 55 -1.83 -21.94 -31.35
N GLU A 56 -2.23 -20.67 -31.51
CA GLU A 56 -1.60 -19.74 -32.43
C GLU A 56 -0.12 -19.53 -32.06
N LYS A 57 0.15 -19.27 -30.78
CA LYS A 57 1.53 -19.14 -30.27
C LYS A 57 2.35 -20.40 -30.51
N VAL A 58 1.76 -21.59 -30.33
CA VAL A 58 2.44 -22.86 -30.60
C VAL A 58 2.82 -22.97 -32.08
N LEU A 59 1.86 -22.79 -32.97
CA LEU A 59 2.03 -23.01 -34.40
C LEU A 59 2.92 -21.96 -35.05
N LEU A 60 2.79 -20.68 -34.69
CA LEU A 60 3.68 -19.62 -35.18
C LEU A 60 5.13 -19.86 -34.76
N ASN A 61 5.38 -20.32 -33.54
CA ASN A 61 6.75 -20.67 -33.11
C ASN A 61 7.36 -21.79 -33.95
N LEU A 62 6.58 -22.83 -34.28
CA LEU A 62 7.04 -23.91 -35.15
C LEU A 62 7.30 -23.41 -36.58
N LEU A 63 6.37 -22.65 -37.15
CA LEU A 63 6.46 -22.09 -38.50
C LEU A 63 7.65 -21.14 -38.67
N PHE A 64 7.86 -20.21 -37.73
CA PHE A 64 9.01 -19.29 -37.78
C PHE A 64 10.35 -20.01 -37.59
N ASN A 65 10.41 -21.05 -36.75
CA ASN A 65 11.60 -21.89 -36.67
C ASN A 65 11.88 -22.59 -38.01
N SER A 66 10.86 -23.15 -38.65
CA SER A 66 10.99 -23.76 -39.97
C SER A 66 11.46 -22.75 -41.03
N ILE A 67 10.92 -21.53 -41.05
CA ILE A 67 11.40 -20.46 -41.93
C ILE A 67 12.86 -20.13 -41.63
N LYS A 68 13.21 -19.96 -40.35
CA LYS A 68 14.56 -19.59 -39.91
C LYS A 68 15.60 -20.59 -40.39
N PHE A 69 15.37 -21.89 -40.21
CA PHE A 69 16.34 -22.94 -40.49
C PHE A 69 16.26 -23.53 -41.92
N THR A 70 15.30 -23.09 -42.72
CA THR A 70 15.20 -23.46 -44.14
C THR A 70 15.95 -22.44 -45.02
N PRO A 71 16.86 -22.90 -45.91
CA PRO A 71 17.54 -22.02 -46.86
C PRO A 71 16.61 -21.60 -48.01
N SER A 72 17.01 -20.56 -48.74
CA SER A 72 16.28 -20.10 -49.94
C SER A 72 16.16 -21.22 -50.99
N GLY A 73 14.99 -21.38 -51.60
CA GLY A 73 14.62 -22.48 -52.48
C GLY A 73 14.05 -23.72 -51.77
N GLY A 74 14.03 -23.73 -50.43
CA GLY A 74 13.46 -24.79 -49.62
C GLY A 74 11.93 -24.80 -49.58
N ARG A 75 11.37 -25.76 -48.85
CA ARG A 75 9.92 -25.99 -48.70
C ARG A 75 9.55 -26.17 -47.23
N ILE A 76 8.40 -25.63 -46.86
CA ILE A 76 7.73 -25.88 -45.58
C ILE A 76 6.34 -26.45 -45.88
N ASP A 77 6.02 -27.60 -45.30
CA ASP A 77 4.72 -28.26 -45.36
C ASP A 77 4.01 -28.09 -44.02
N PHE A 78 2.86 -27.42 -44.03
CA PHE A 78 2.00 -27.29 -42.86
C PHE A 78 0.76 -28.15 -43.05
N ARG A 79 0.61 -29.19 -42.22
CA ARG A 79 -0.45 -30.19 -42.35
C ARG A 79 -1.31 -30.30 -41.11
N ALA A 80 -2.61 -30.46 -41.30
CA ALA A 80 -3.54 -30.79 -40.22
C ALA A 80 -4.36 -32.00 -40.61
N LYS A 81 -4.39 -33.02 -39.76
CA LYS A 81 -5.14 -34.25 -39.98
C LYS A 81 -5.75 -34.77 -38.69
N ARG A 82 -6.87 -35.47 -38.80
CA ARG A 82 -7.44 -36.24 -37.70
C ARG A 82 -6.87 -37.65 -37.75
N ARG A 83 -6.42 -38.16 -36.60
CA ARG A 83 -6.01 -39.55 -36.42
C ARG A 83 -6.75 -40.10 -35.21
N ASP A 84 -7.77 -40.91 -35.47
CA ASP A 84 -8.66 -41.47 -34.45
C ASP A 84 -9.29 -40.38 -33.57
N SER A 85 -8.95 -40.36 -32.28
CA SER A 85 -9.38 -39.39 -31.27
C SER A 85 -8.38 -38.26 -31.03
N ARG A 86 -7.46 -38.02 -31.97
CA ARG A 86 -6.43 -36.97 -31.87
C ARG A 86 -6.39 -36.07 -33.10
N LEU A 87 -6.26 -34.77 -32.84
CA LEU A 87 -5.88 -33.77 -33.83
C LEU A 87 -4.35 -33.78 -33.95
N VAL A 88 -3.83 -33.93 -35.17
CA VAL A 88 -2.39 -33.91 -35.45
C VAL A 88 -2.07 -32.72 -36.35
N LEU A 89 -1.28 -31.79 -35.82
CA LEU A 89 -0.76 -30.62 -36.52
C LEU A 89 0.73 -30.83 -36.76
N GLU A 90 1.16 -30.82 -38.02
CA GLU A 90 2.53 -31.13 -38.44
C GLU A 90 3.12 -29.95 -39.21
N VAL A 91 4.30 -29.50 -38.81
CA VAL A 91 5.11 -28.54 -39.57
C VAL A 91 6.39 -29.24 -39.97
N ALA A 92 6.56 -29.48 -41.27
CA ALA A 92 7.75 -30.10 -41.83
C ALA A 92 8.52 -29.11 -42.70
N ASP A 93 9.83 -29.03 -42.50
CA ASP A 93 10.73 -28.18 -43.25
C ASP A 93 11.81 -28.99 -43.98
N SER A 94 12.34 -28.44 -45.07
CA SER A 94 13.49 -28.99 -45.80
C SER A 94 14.81 -28.34 -45.38
N GLY A 95 14.92 -27.92 -44.12
CA GLY A 95 16.05 -27.17 -43.59
C GLY A 95 17.28 -28.01 -43.25
N MET A 96 18.17 -27.44 -42.44
CA MET A 96 19.43 -28.09 -42.04
C MET A 96 19.27 -29.36 -41.21
N GLY A 97 18.10 -29.60 -40.61
CA GLY A 97 17.85 -30.74 -39.73
C GLY A 97 18.61 -30.66 -38.40
N ILE A 98 18.27 -31.57 -37.49
CA ILE A 98 18.82 -31.73 -36.14
C ILE A 98 19.45 -33.12 -36.06
N SER A 99 20.59 -33.26 -35.39
CA SER A 99 21.26 -34.55 -35.21
C SER A 99 20.47 -35.46 -34.25
N GLU A 100 20.59 -36.78 -34.40
CA GLU A 100 19.86 -37.75 -33.57
C GLU A 100 20.21 -37.65 -32.07
N GLU A 101 21.47 -37.30 -31.76
CA GLU A 101 21.95 -37.08 -30.40
C GLU A 101 21.33 -35.85 -29.73
N GLN A 102 20.92 -34.87 -30.53
CA GLN A 102 20.39 -33.59 -30.07
C GLN A 102 18.86 -33.58 -29.97
N LEU A 103 18.16 -34.47 -30.67
CA LEU A 103 16.70 -34.57 -30.69
C LEU A 103 16.03 -34.67 -29.30
N PRO A 104 16.57 -35.41 -28.31
CA PRO A 104 15.94 -35.51 -26.99
C PRO A 104 15.86 -34.19 -26.23
N TYR A 105 16.78 -33.25 -26.51
CA TYR A 105 16.98 -32.03 -25.73
C TYR A 105 16.33 -30.80 -26.38
N VAL A 106 15.74 -30.93 -27.58
CA VAL A 106 15.19 -29.80 -28.36
C VAL A 106 14.06 -29.04 -27.66
N PHE A 107 13.42 -29.66 -26.66
CA PHE A 107 12.35 -29.07 -25.86
C PHE A 107 12.81 -28.63 -24.46
N ASP A 108 14.08 -28.80 -24.14
CA ASP A 108 14.63 -28.34 -22.86
C ASP A 108 14.77 -26.82 -22.86
N ARG A 109 14.57 -26.21 -21.69
CA ARG A 109 14.69 -24.77 -21.53
C ARG A 109 16.13 -24.34 -21.82
N PHE A 110 16.27 -23.27 -22.61
CA PHE A 110 17.56 -22.68 -23.01
C PHE A 110 18.44 -23.56 -23.91
N TRP A 111 17.88 -24.64 -24.45
CA TRP A 111 18.64 -25.52 -25.34
C TRP A 111 18.80 -24.91 -26.75
N GLN A 112 20.03 -24.96 -27.28
CA GLN A 112 20.39 -24.59 -28.64
C GLN A 112 21.40 -25.62 -29.17
N ALA A 113 21.24 -26.08 -30.41
CA ALA A 113 22.19 -27.00 -31.03
C ALA A 113 23.58 -26.34 -31.21
N ASP A 114 24.64 -27.09 -30.92
CA ASP A 114 26.01 -26.61 -30.73
C ASP A 114 26.56 -25.67 -31.80
N THR A 115 27.31 -24.69 -31.29
CA THR A 115 27.78 -23.43 -31.89
C THR A 115 28.96 -23.58 -32.86
N SER A 116 29.02 -24.69 -33.62
CA SER A 116 30.11 -24.90 -34.59
C SER A 116 29.59 -25.01 -36.02
N THR A 117 30.10 -24.10 -36.87
CA THR A 117 29.95 -24.07 -38.34
C THR A 117 28.56 -23.72 -38.92
N LYS A 118 28.10 -22.47 -38.68
CA LYS A 118 27.57 -21.49 -39.68
C LYS A 118 26.80 -20.40 -38.91
N ARG A 119 27.47 -19.29 -38.61
CA ARG A 119 26.94 -18.08 -37.93
C ARG A 119 25.82 -17.41 -38.75
N LYS A 120 24.60 -17.96 -38.75
CA LYS A 120 23.45 -17.29 -39.38
C LYS A 120 22.14 -17.31 -38.57
N PHE A 121 22.01 -18.13 -37.52
CA PHE A 121 20.71 -18.28 -36.85
C PHE A 121 20.86 -18.48 -35.33
N GLN A 122 20.91 -17.41 -34.55
CA GLN A 122 20.88 -17.46 -33.07
C GLN A 122 19.48 -17.06 -32.57
N GLY A 123 18.91 -17.73 -31.58
CA GLY A 123 17.61 -17.41 -30.97
C GLY A 123 17.55 -17.93 -29.55
N ALA A 124 16.78 -17.32 -28.66
CA ALA A 124 16.88 -17.45 -27.19
C ALA A 124 16.73 -18.87 -26.59
N GLY A 125 16.42 -19.91 -27.37
CA GLY A 125 16.23 -21.28 -26.85
C GLY A 125 14.98 -21.48 -25.98
N ILE A 126 14.06 -20.50 -25.97
CA ILE A 126 12.85 -20.53 -25.13
C ILE A 126 11.63 -21.05 -25.91
N GLY A 127 11.57 -20.83 -27.22
CA GLY A 127 10.38 -21.07 -28.05
C GLY A 127 9.84 -22.51 -28.01
N LEU A 128 10.71 -23.52 -28.15
CA LEU A 128 10.27 -24.93 -28.16
C LEU A 128 9.91 -25.45 -26.77
N SER A 129 10.56 -24.95 -25.71
CA SER A 129 10.20 -25.30 -24.34
C SER A 129 8.82 -24.75 -23.95
N LEU A 130 8.46 -23.55 -24.41
CA LEU A 130 7.13 -22.97 -24.26
C LEU A 130 6.08 -23.74 -25.07
N VAL A 131 6.43 -24.18 -26.28
CA VAL A 131 5.54 -25.04 -27.09
C VAL A 131 5.19 -26.32 -26.33
N LYS A 132 6.17 -26.98 -25.72
CA LYS A 132 5.93 -28.19 -24.93
C LYS A 132 4.99 -27.92 -23.75
N GLU A 133 5.24 -26.86 -22.98
CA GLU A 133 4.41 -26.49 -21.83
C GLU A 133 2.95 -26.17 -22.23
N LEU A 134 2.74 -25.42 -23.32
CA LEU A 134 1.40 -25.08 -23.82
C LEU A 134 0.65 -26.30 -24.38
N VAL A 135 1.35 -27.22 -25.05
CA VAL A 135 0.76 -28.45 -25.58
C VAL A 135 0.41 -29.43 -24.46
N GLU A 136 1.28 -29.58 -23.46
CA GLU A 136 1.01 -30.40 -22.27
C GLU A 136 -0.16 -29.85 -21.44
N ALA A 137 -0.30 -28.52 -21.35
CA ALA A 137 -1.47 -27.89 -20.73
C ALA A 137 -2.79 -28.25 -21.44
N HIS A 138 -2.74 -28.57 -22.74
CA HIS A 138 -3.88 -29.04 -23.53
C HIS A 138 -4.06 -30.57 -23.50
N GLU A 139 -3.39 -31.27 -22.59
CA GLU A 139 -3.35 -32.74 -22.54
C GLU A 139 -2.81 -33.36 -23.85
N GLY A 140 -2.02 -32.59 -24.59
CA GLY A 140 -1.41 -32.98 -25.85
C GLY A 140 0.03 -33.48 -25.69
N LYS A 141 0.62 -33.86 -26.83
CA LYS A 141 2.02 -34.28 -26.93
C LYS A 141 2.68 -33.60 -28.11
N VAL A 142 3.87 -33.01 -27.89
CA VAL A 142 4.73 -32.53 -28.97
C VAL A 142 5.86 -33.53 -29.22
N SER A 143 6.26 -33.71 -30.48
CA SER A 143 7.38 -34.56 -30.87
C SER A 143 8.12 -33.99 -32.08
N ALA A 144 9.39 -34.36 -32.21
CA ALA A 144 10.26 -33.93 -33.30
C ALA A 144 10.85 -35.15 -34.01
N LYS A 145 10.84 -35.16 -35.33
CA LYS A 145 11.59 -36.10 -36.18
C LYS A 145 12.47 -35.28 -37.10
N SER A 146 13.78 -35.50 -37.06
CA SER A 146 14.70 -34.75 -37.89
C SER A 146 15.82 -35.63 -38.40
N ARG A 147 16.36 -35.28 -39.56
CA ARG A 147 17.60 -35.87 -40.07
C ARG A 147 18.49 -34.76 -40.60
N LEU A 148 19.73 -34.72 -40.13
CA LEU A 148 20.71 -33.72 -40.54
C LEU A 148 20.81 -33.66 -42.07
N GLY A 149 20.66 -32.45 -42.62
CA GLY A 149 20.67 -32.15 -44.05
C GLY A 149 19.40 -32.49 -44.83
N ARG A 150 18.37 -33.09 -44.21
CA ARG A 150 17.08 -33.40 -44.87
C ARG A 150 15.90 -32.60 -44.30
N GLY A 151 16.08 -31.93 -43.17
CA GLY A 151 15.06 -31.08 -42.54
C GLY A 151 14.41 -31.71 -41.32
N THR A 152 13.45 -30.98 -40.73
CA THR A 152 12.80 -31.35 -39.46
C THR A 152 11.28 -31.40 -39.62
N THR A 153 10.64 -32.34 -38.95
CA THR A 153 9.19 -32.44 -38.80
C THR A 153 8.83 -32.34 -37.33
N MET A 154 8.08 -31.29 -36.98
CA MET A 154 7.51 -31.09 -35.66
C MET A 154 6.04 -31.49 -35.70
N SER A 155 5.61 -32.33 -34.75
CA SER A 155 4.24 -32.84 -34.68
C SER A 155 3.65 -32.52 -33.31
N VAL A 156 2.49 -31.86 -33.31
CA VAL A 156 1.67 -31.56 -32.13
C VAL A 156 0.42 -32.41 -32.20
N GLU A 157 0.23 -33.28 -31.20
CA GLU A 157 -0.94 -34.14 -31.05
C GLU A 157 -1.81 -33.62 -29.90
N LEU A 158 -3.10 -33.38 -30.15
CA LEU A 158 -4.06 -32.87 -29.16
C LEU A 158 -5.29 -33.79 -29.11
N PRO A 159 -5.99 -33.90 -27.96
CA PRO A 159 -7.29 -34.57 -27.90
C PRO A 159 -8.27 -33.95 -28.89
N TYR A 160 -8.89 -34.78 -29.73
CA TYR A 160 -9.92 -34.32 -30.66
C TYR A 160 -11.27 -34.30 -29.96
N VAL A 161 -11.73 -33.11 -29.58
CA VAL A 161 -13.09 -32.88 -29.07
C VAL A 161 -13.85 -32.09 -30.12
N GLU A 162 -14.76 -32.77 -30.82
CA GLU A 162 -15.61 -32.14 -31.83
C GLU A 162 -16.48 -31.08 -31.16
N ALA A 163 -16.40 -29.85 -31.66
CA ALA A 163 -17.20 -28.76 -31.15
C ALA A 163 -18.55 -28.70 -31.90
N PRO A 164 -19.69 -28.55 -31.21
CA PRO A 164 -20.99 -28.44 -31.86
C PRO A 164 -21.02 -27.27 -32.86
N VAL A 165 -21.71 -27.49 -33.99
CA VAL A 165 -22.14 -26.38 -34.86
C VAL A 165 -23.32 -25.73 -34.16
N GLU A 166 -23.07 -24.72 -33.32
CA GLU A 166 -24.16 -23.85 -32.89
C GLU A 166 -24.69 -23.14 -34.15
N SER A 167 -25.90 -23.52 -34.56
CA SER A 167 -26.68 -22.83 -35.57
C SER A 167 -26.78 -21.36 -35.19
N GLU A 168 -26.43 -20.48 -36.13
CA GLU A 168 -26.71 -19.05 -36.11
C GLU A 168 -28.22 -18.82 -35.97
N ASP A 169 -28.75 -18.88 -34.75
CA ASP A 169 -30.06 -18.35 -34.36
C ASP A 169 -30.24 -18.52 -32.84
N ALA A 170 -29.54 -17.70 -32.06
CA ALA A 170 -29.96 -17.35 -30.70
C ALA A 170 -29.40 -15.98 -30.34
N THR A 171 -30.30 -15.01 -30.36
CA THR A 171 -30.14 -13.61 -29.97
C THR A 171 -29.47 -13.44 -28.60
N VAL A 172 -28.34 -12.73 -28.56
CA VAL A 172 -27.78 -12.11 -27.36
C VAL A 172 -27.62 -10.60 -27.60
N PRO A 173 -27.97 -9.72 -26.66
CA PRO A 173 -28.10 -8.28 -26.90
C PRO A 173 -26.75 -7.61 -27.09
N ALA A 174 -26.71 -6.64 -28.01
CA ALA A 174 -25.60 -5.73 -28.21
C ALA A 174 -25.28 -4.93 -26.93
N VAL A 175 -24.15 -5.25 -26.29
CA VAL A 175 -23.51 -4.37 -25.31
C VAL A 175 -21.99 -4.46 -25.52
N ALA A 176 -21.37 -3.30 -25.73
CA ALA A 176 -19.94 -3.01 -25.72
C ALA A 176 -19.09 -3.51 -26.92
N SER A 177 -19.22 -2.82 -28.05
CA SER A 177 -18.09 -2.61 -28.96
C SER A 177 -17.15 -1.55 -28.35
N HIS A 178 -16.23 -1.97 -27.48
CA HIS A 178 -15.08 -1.15 -27.11
C HIS A 178 -13.82 -2.01 -26.99
N ALA A 179 -12.82 -1.60 -27.79
CA ALA A 179 -11.39 -1.86 -27.70
C ALA A 179 -10.91 -3.30 -27.89
N GLU A 180 -10.36 -3.59 -29.08
CA GLU A 180 -9.06 -4.29 -29.21
C GLU A 180 -8.51 -4.11 -30.65
N PRO A 181 -7.62 -3.13 -30.89
CA PRO A 181 -6.68 -3.16 -32.01
C PRO A 181 -5.21 -3.30 -31.58
N GLU A 182 -4.90 -3.44 -30.28
CA GLU A 182 -3.51 -3.35 -29.79
C GLU A 182 -2.78 -4.69 -29.57
N ARG A 183 -3.43 -5.86 -29.70
CA ARG A 183 -2.78 -7.15 -29.38
C ARG A 183 -2.07 -7.83 -30.55
N ASP A 184 -2.47 -7.56 -31.79
CA ASP A 184 -1.94 -8.29 -32.97
C ASP A 184 -0.81 -7.57 -33.71
N GLU A 185 -0.62 -6.27 -33.46
CA GLU A 185 0.40 -5.47 -34.16
C GLU A 185 1.82 -5.71 -33.63
N TRP A 186 1.96 -6.15 -32.37
CA TRP A 186 3.26 -6.31 -31.72
C TRP A 186 4.08 -7.49 -32.25
N LEU A 187 3.46 -8.65 -32.47
CA LEU A 187 4.14 -9.84 -33.02
C LEU A 187 4.42 -9.66 -34.53
N ALA A 188 3.50 -9.05 -35.26
CA ALA A 188 3.70 -8.72 -36.67
C ALA A 188 4.82 -7.68 -36.87
N ASP A 189 4.98 -6.70 -35.98
CA ASP A 189 6.08 -5.71 -36.03
C ASP A 189 7.43 -6.30 -35.61
N LEU A 190 7.45 -7.21 -34.63
CA LEU A 190 8.65 -7.91 -34.17
C LEU A 190 9.32 -8.75 -35.27
N TYR A 191 8.52 -9.40 -36.13
CA TYR A 191 9.06 -10.20 -37.24
C TYR A 191 9.31 -9.39 -38.52
N ARG A 192 8.47 -8.38 -38.84
CA ARG A 192 8.70 -7.48 -39.99
C ARG A 192 10.02 -6.69 -39.86
N ARG A 193 10.49 -6.47 -38.63
CA ARG A 193 11.79 -5.84 -38.31
C ARG A 193 12.97 -6.81 -38.31
N ALA A 194 12.73 -8.11 -38.12
CA ALA A 194 13.79 -9.13 -38.18
C ALA A 194 14.26 -9.40 -39.62
N ASP A 195 13.41 -9.17 -40.62
CA ASP A 195 13.75 -9.33 -42.05
C ASP A 195 14.53 -8.14 -42.65
N ARG A 196 14.75 -7.05 -41.90
CA ARG A 196 15.54 -5.87 -42.34
C ARG A 196 16.97 -5.84 -41.82
N ILE A 197 17.63 -7.00 -41.75
CA ILE A 197 19.09 -7.05 -41.70
C ILE A 197 19.62 -7.49 -43.07
N PRO A 198 19.70 -6.62 -44.09
CA PRO A 198 20.70 -6.79 -45.12
C PRO A 198 22.05 -6.39 -44.53
N SER A 199 22.96 -7.36 -44.56
CA SER A 199 24.41 -7.23 -44.53
C SER A 199 24.90 -5.81 -44.92
N ILE A 200 25.37 -5.02 -43.95
CA ILE A 200 26.05 -3.75 -44.25
C ILE A 200 27.49 -4.06 -44.65
N HIS A 201 27.70 -4.27 -45.95
CA HIS A 201 28.95 -3.95 -46.63
C HIS A 201 28.61 -3.01 -47.80
N GLY A 202 29.05 -1.76 -47.69
CA GLY A 202 29.36 -0.90 -48.81
C GLY A 202 28.29 0.11 -49.26
N ALA A 203 28.77 1.35 -49.41
CA ALA A 203 28.26 2.45 -50.23
C ALA A 203 27.31 3.48 -49.58
N SER A 204 27.87 4.69 -49.43
CA SER A 204 27.24 5.99 -49.27
C SER A 204 25.99 6.21 -50.13
N ALA A 205 24.98 6.85 -49.56
CA ALA A 205 24.18 7.89 -50.23
C ALA A 205 23.34 8.66 -49.19
N THR A 206 23.85 9.84 -48.83
CA THR A 206 23.19 11.15 -48.64
C THR A 206 21.64 11.26 -48.58
N LEU A 207 21.24 12.24 -47.75
CA LEU A 207 19.97 13.04 -47.67
C LEU A 207 18.94 12.51 -46.65
N GLU A 208 18.36 13.27 -45.71
CA GLU A 208 18.59 14.56 -45.01
C GLU A 208 17.48 14.61 -43.90
N PRO A 209 17.63 15.35 -42.79
CA PRO A 209 16.76 15.24 -41.61
C PRO A 209 15.60 16.26 -41.63
N THR A 210 14.37 15.81 -41.34
CA THR A 210 13.23 16.73 -41.14
C THR A 210 13.09 17.08 -39.66
N GLU A 211 13.46 18.31 -39.33
CA GLU A 211 13.26 18.96 -38.04
C GLU A 211 11.76 19.08 -37.70
N ALA A 212 11.36 18.57 -36.54
CA ALA A 212 10.06 18.86 -35.94
C ALA A 212 10.19 20.12 -35.07
N ARG A 213 9.56 21.19 -35.52
CA ARG A 213 9.45 22.50 -34.86
C ARG A 213 8.75 22.40 -33.50
N GLU A 214 9.37 23.01 -32.50
CA GLU A 214 8.71 23.52 -31.30
C GLU A 214 7.82 24.73 -31.67
N ASN A 215 6.56 24.75 -31.19
CA ASN A 215 6.03 25.81 -30.32
C ASN A 215 4.49 25.74 -30.15
N GLY A 216 4.06 25.67 -28.88
CA GLY A 216 3.02 26.52 -28.30
C GLY A 216 1.55 26.18 -28.55
N ASN A 217 0.90 25.56 -27.58
CA ASN A 217 -0.16 26.20 -26.77
C ASN A 217 -0.69 25.28 -25.67
N GLU A 218 -0.50 25.71 -24.42
CA GLU A 218 -1.18 25.20 -23.23
C GLU A 218 -2.63 25.66 -23.21
N LYS A 219 -3.54 24.75 -22.82
CA LYS A 219 -4.74 24.90 -21.98
C LYS A 219 -5.84 23.93 -22.41
N ASP A 220 -5.88 22.74 -21.83
CA ASP A 220 -6.88 22.37 -20.82
C ASP A 220 -6.56 20.95 -20.30
N GLY A 221 -6.79 20.74 -19.00
CA GLY A 221 -6.25 19.62 -18.25
C GLY A 221 -6.89 18.28 -18.59
N ASP A 222 -6.10 17.41 -19.22
CA ASP A 222 -6.26 15.96 -19.13
C ASP A 222 -4.98 15.38 -18.51
N LYS A 223 -5.07 15.00 -17.23
CA LYS A 223 -3.96 14.45 -16.44
C LYS A 223 -3.88 12.95 -16.69
N ASP A 224 -3.36 12.55 -17.84
CA ASP A 224 -2.81 11.20 -18.02
C ASP A 224 -1.79 11.13 -19.17
N SER A 225 -0.87 12.10 -19.20
CA SER A 225 0.31 11.98 -20.06
C SER A 225 1.28 10.97 -19.44
N ASN A 226 1.29 9.78 -20.04
CA ASN A 226 2.19 8.66 -19.82
C ASN A 226 3.66 9.13 -19.64
N LEU A 227 4.09 9.31 -18.39
CA LEU A 227 5.48 9.65 -18.04
C LEU A 227 6.36 8.46 -18.41
N LYS A 228 7.10 8.58 -19.52
CA LYS A 228 8.05 7.56 -19.95
C LYS A 228 9.02 7.22 -18.80
N PRO A 229 9.27 5.93 -18.51
CA PRO A 229 10.22 5.55 -17.46
C PRO A 229 11.61 6.11 -17.74
N ARG A 230 12.33 6.49 -16.70
CA ARG A 230 13.65 7.12 -16.77
C ARG A 230 14.75 6.07 -16.81
N VAL A 231 15.58 6.10 -17.84
CA VAL A 231 16.78 5.25 -17.94
C VAL A 231 18.03 6.10 -17.84
N LEU A 232 18.96 5.73 -16.97
CA LEU A 232 20.30 6.34 -16.92
C LEU A 232 21.27 5.44 -17.68
N ILE A 233 21.81 5.94 -18.79
CA ILE A 233 22.85 5.26 -19.57
C ILE A 233 24.22 5.85 -19.26
N ALA A 234 25.23 4.99 -19.12
CA ALA A 234 26.59 5.39 -18.84
C ALA A 234 27.59 4.60 -19.68
N ASP A 235 28.44 5.32 -20.42
CA ASP A 235 29.49 4.78 -21.27
C ASP A 235 30.51 5.89 -21.55
N ASP A 236 31.79 5.58 -21.55
CA ASP A 236 32.85 6.56 -21.80
C ASP A 236 33.04 6.85 -23.30
N GLU A 237 32.53 5.98 -24.17
CA GLU A 237 32.56 6.15 -25.62
C GLU A 237 31.34 6.98 -26.11
N PRO A 238 31.55 8.21 -26.64
CA PRO A 238 30.44 9.09 -27.02
C PRO A 238 29.53 8.52 -28.11
N ASP A 239 30.07 7.70 -29.01
CA ASP A 239 29.31 7.07 -30.08
C ASP A 239 28.40 5.95 -29.55
N MET A 240 28.85 5.22 -28.52
CA MET A 240 28.06 4.21 -27.81
C MET A 240 26.91 4.85 -27.03
N LEU A 241 27.15 5.98 -26.35
CA LEU A 241 26.09 6.78 -25.71
C LEU A 241 25.04 7.26 -26.72
N ARG A 242 25.47 7.84 -27.85
CA ARG A 242 24.55 8.29 -28.92
C ARG A 242 23.72 7.13 -29.47
N PHE A 243 24.34 5.98 -29.67
CA PHE A 243 23.65 4.77 -30.09
C PHE A 243 22.59 4.36 -29.07
N LEU A 244 22.96 4.18 -27.80
CA LEU A 244 22.02 3.80 -26.72
C LEU A 244 20.87 4.81 -26.60
N ARG A 245 21.17 6.11 -26.64
CA ARG A 245 20.16 7.17 -26.62
C ARG A 245 19.18 7.03 -27.78
N SER A 246 19.68 6.85 -29.01
CA SER A 246 18.84 6.71 -30.20
C SER A 246 17.92 5.49 -30.13
N GLN A 247 18.40 4.40 -29.55
CA GLN A 247 17.62 3.16 -29.42
C GLN A 247 16.57 3.27 -28.30
N LEU A 248 16.87 3.95 -27.19
CA LEU A 248 16.01 3.96 -26.00
C LEU A 248 15.04 5.15 -25.93
N ALA A 249 15.30 6.27 -26.61
CA ALA A 249 14.49 7.50 -26.57
C ALA A 249 13.02 7.30 -26.98
N GLY A 250 12.72 6.27 -27.79
CA GLY A 250 11.37 5.92 -28.18
C GLY A 250 10.46 5.57 -27.00
N ARG A 251 10.99 4.87 -25.98
CA ARG A 251 10.23 4.30 -24.87
C ARG A 251 10.62 4.84 -23.48
N PHE A 252 11.83 5.38 -23.34
CA PHE A 252 12.36 5.85 -22.07
C PHE A 252 12.74 7.32 -22.13
N GLN A 253 12.69 8.00 -20.99
CA GLN A 253 13.38 9.27 -20.80
C GLN A 253 14.86 8.98 -20.49
N VAL A 254 15.74 9.25 -21.45
CA VAL A 254 17.16 8.90 -21.36
C VAL A 254 17.94 10.01 -20.64
N LEU A 255 18.67 9.61 -19.60
CA LEU A 255 19.68 10.41 -18.90
C LEU A 255 21.05 9.84 -19.28
N GLU A 256 22.02 10.70 -19.57
CA GLU A 256 23.36 10.29 -20.02
C GLU A 256 24.41 10.58 -18.94
N ALA A 257 25.39 9.70 -18.78
CA ALA A 257 26.58 9.90 -17.97
C ALA A 257 27.81 9.41 -18.76
N VAL A 258 28.94 10.11 -18.63
CA VAL A 258 30.19 9.77 -19.35
C VAL A 258 31.25 9.14 -18.46
N ASP A 259 31.03 9.14 -17.14
CA ASP A 259 31.93 8.59 -16.13
C ASP A 259 31.13 8.05 -14.93
N GLY A 260 31.75 7.21 -14.10
CA GLY A 260 31.08 6.60 -12.96
C GLY A 260 30.68 7.57 -11.84
N ASN A 261 31.32 8.75 -11.74
CA ASN A 261 30.96 9.76 -10.74
C ASN A 261 29.64 10.43 -11.10
N GLN A 262 29.45 10.77 -12.38
CA GLN A 262 28.19 11.29 -12.90
C GLN A 262 27.05 10.28 -12.78
N VAL A 263 27.32 8.97 -12.88
CA VAL A 263 26.28 7.95 -12.65
C VAL A 263 25.73 8.05 -11.23
N VAL A 264 26.61 8.13 -10.21
CA VAL A 264 26.17 8.22 -8.83
C VAL A 264 25.42 9.52 -8.54
N GLU A 265 25.96 10.64 -9.02
CA GLU A 265 25.31 11.95 -8.84
C GLU A 265 23.91 11.97 -9.46
N LYS A 266 23.79 11.56 -10.74
CA LYS A 266 22.52 11.57 -11.46
C LYS A 266 21.56 10.54 -10.91
N ALA A 267 22.02 9.34 -10.52
CA ALA A 267 21.16 8.33 -9.91
C ALA A 267 20.53 8.83 -8.60
N THR A 268 21.29 9.58 -7.79
CA THR A 268 20.82 10.11 -6.50
C THR A 268 19.84 11.27 -6.68
N GLN A 269 20.07 12.16 -7.66
CA GLN A 269 19.20 13.32 -7.91
C GLN A 269 17.94 12.96 -8.70
N ALA A 270 18.09 12.09 -9.70
CA ALA A 270 17.05 11.78 -10.66
C ALA A 270 16.20 10.56 -10.30
N LEU A 271 16.72 9.64 -9.46
CA LEU A 271 16.08 8.36 -9.14
C LEU A 271 15.50 7.67 -10.39
N PRO A 272 16.36 7.24 -11.34
CA PRO A 272 15.91 6.58 -12.56
C PRO A 272 15.23 5.23 -12.26
N ASP A 273 14.38 4.77 -13.17
CA ASP A 273 13.70 3.47 -13.08
C ASP A 273 14.62 2.29 -13.42
N VAL A 274 15.72 2.55 -14.12
CA VAL A 274 16.77 1.56 -14.43
C VAL A 274 18.07 2.27 -14.82
N ILE A 275 19.21 1.65 -14.47
CA ILE A 275 20.56 2.13 -14.81
C ILE A 275 21.21 1.11 -15.74
N LEU A 276 21.78 1.58 -16.84
CA LEU A 276 22.57 0.83 -17.80
C LEU A 276 23.98 1.41 -17.80
N CYS A 277 24.97 0.67 -17.34
CA CYS A 277 26.31 1.20 -17.09
C CYS A 277 27.38 0.34 -17.72
N ASP A 278 28.34 0.94 -18.42
CA ASP A 278 29.53 0.23 -18.84
C ASP A 278 30.40 -0.18 -17.65
N MET A 279 31.03 -1.34 -17.77
CA MET A 279 31.92 -1.88 -16.75
C MET A 279 33.25 -1.13 -16.71
N MET A 280 33.77 -0.68 -17.87
CA MET A 280 35.11 -0.15 -18.03
C MET A 280 35.08 1.35 -18.34
N MET A 281 34.84 2.18 -17.32
CA MET A 281 34.85 3.64 -17.46
C MET A 281 36.01 4.31 -16.71
N PRO A 282 36.45 5.51 -17.11
CA PRO A 282 37.43 6.33 -16.39
C PRO A 282 36.96 6.68 -14.97
N GLU A 283 37.93 6.95 -14.09
CA GLU A 283 37.78 7.34 -12.67
C GLU A 283 37.18 6.25 -11.77
N LYS A 284 36.02 5.71 -12.13
CA LYS A 284 35.25 4.76 -11.32
C LYS A 284 34.57 3.72 -12.21
N ASP A 285 34.90 2.45 -11.95
CA ASP A 285 34.39 1.33 -12.73
C ASP A 285 32.90 1.04 -12.43
N GLY A 286 32.21 0.36 -13.36
CA GLY A 286 30.78 0.09 -13.22
C GLY A 286 30.42 -0.80 -12.01
N LEU A 287 31.36 -1.64 -11.53
CA LEU A 287 31.16 -2.46 -10.33
C LEU A 287 31.22 -1.63 -9.05
N GLN A 288 32.15 -0.67 -8.97
CA GLN A 288 32.29 0.29 -7.88
C GLN A 288 31.06 1.18 -7.81
N VAL A 289 30.57 1.67 -8.95
CA VAL A 289 29.31 2.42 -9.04
C VAL A 289 28.14 1.59 -8.51
N CYS A 290 28.01 0.34 -8.97
CA CYS A 290 26.95 -0.56 -8.53
C CYS A 290 26.96 -0.76 -7.00
N ARG A 291 28.13 -1.07 -6.42
CA ARG A 291 28.28 -1.25 -4.96
C ARG A 291 27.92 0.00 -4.17
N GLU A 292 28.28 1.18 -4.67
CA GLU A 292 27.99 2.43 -3.98
C GLU A 292 26.50 2.76 -3.97
N LEU A 293 25.81 2.58 -5.10
CA LEU A 293 24.36 2.77 -5.17
C LEU A 293 23.61 1.73 -4.34
N GLN A 294 24.09 0.48 -4.31
CA GLN A 294 23.53 -0.56 -3.46
C GLN A 294 23.70 -0.30 -1.95
N ALA A 295 24.71 0.48 -1.56
CA ALA A 295 24.94 0.86 -0.16
C ALA A 295 24.01 1.99 0.34
N GLN A 296 23.38 2.75 -0.56
CA GLN A 296 22.55 3.89 -0.22
C GLN A 296 21.07 3.53 -0.19
N SER A 297 20.36 3.88 0.88
CA SER A 297 18.94 3.54 1.08
C SER A 297 18.01 4.02 -0.05
N ALA A 298 18.34 5.15 -0.66
CA ALA A 298 17.51 5.79 -1.69
C ALA A 298 17.67 5.13 -3.07
N THR A 299 18.84 4.59 -3.40
CA THR A 299 19.18 4.08 -4.74
C THR A 299 19.35 2.57 -4.80
N ARG A 300 19.39 1.88 -3.65
CA ARG A 300 19.58 0.42 -3.54
C ARG A 300 18.57 -0.42 -4.33
N ASN A 301 17.33 0.04 -4.44
CA ASN A 301 16.28 -0.72 -5.12
C ASN A 301 16.24 -0.46 -6.64
N ILE A 302 17.03 0.49 -7.15
CA ILE A 302 17.07 0.81 -8.57
C ILE A 302 17.74 -0.34 -9.34
N PRO A 303 17.09 -0.91 -10.36
CA PRO A 303 17.69 -1.96 -11.17
C PRO A 303 18.96 -1.48 -11.88
N PHE A 304 20.04 -2.25 -11.75
CA PHE A 304 21.36 -1.92 -12.30
C PHE A 304 21.81 -2.98 -13.30
N VAL A 305 22.03 -2.59 -14.55
CA VAL A 305 22.47 -3.45 -15.65
C VAL A 305 23.87 -3.06 -16.09
N LEU A 306 24.80 -4.03 -16.05
CA LEU A 306 26.19 -3.82 -16.47
C LEU A 306 26.41 -4.23 -17.92
N LEU A 307 27.04 -3.37 -18.72
CA LEU A 307 27.57 -3.71 -20.03
C LEU A 307 29.02 -4.18 -19.87
N THR A 308 29.35 -5.35 -20.42
CA THR A 308 30.72 -5.91 -20.31
C THR A 308 31.22 -6.46 -21.64
N ALA A 309 32.50 -6.29 -21.96
CA ALA A 309 33.13 -6.90 -23.13
C ALA A 309 33.48 -8.38 -22.91
N ARG A 310 33.42 -8.89 -21.67
CA ARG A 310 33.83 -10.25 -21.32
C ARG A 310 32.64 -11.07 -20.82
N ALA A 311 32.53 -12.30 -21.32
CA ALA A 311 31.43 -13.21 -21.03
C ALA A 311 31.84 -14.41 -20.14
N ASP A 312 33.03 -14.37 -19.55
CA ASP A 312 33.57 -15.43 -18.70
C ASP A 312 32.83 -15.51 -17.35
N GLU A 313 32.88 -16.69 -16.74
CA GLU A 313 32.12 -17.02 -15.53
C GLU A 313 32.55 -16.19 -14.31
N GLU A 314 33.84 -15.85 -14.21
CA GLU A 314 34.39 -15.02 -13.12
C GLU A 314 33.81 -13.59 -13.18
N THR A 315 33.77 -13.00 -14.38
CA THR A 315 33.13 -11.69 -14.59
C THR A 315 31.64 -11.73 -14.20
N LYS A 316 30.89 -12.77 -14.59
CA LYS A 316 29.46 -12.90 -14.23
C LYS A 316 29.23 -12.98 -12.71
N LEU A 317 30.05 -13.78 -12.03
CA LEU A 317 29.98 -13.91 -10.58
C LEU A 317 30.30 -12.58 -9.89
N SER A 318 31.29 -11.83 -10.39
CA SER A 318 31.65 -10.52 -9.84
C SER A 318 30.52 -9.48 -9.98
N VAL A 319 29.79 -9.51 -11.09
CA VAL A 319 28.66 -8.61 -11.37
C VAL A 319 27.46 -8.91 -10.45
N LEU A 320 27.09 -10.19 -10.33
CA LEU A 320 25.99 -10.58 -9.43
C LEU A 320 26.34 -10.34 -7.95
N ALA A 321 27.58 -10.62 -7.54
CA ALA A 321 28.05 -10.37 -6.18
C ALA A 321 28.09 -8.87 -5.82
N ALA A 322 28.24 -7.98 -6.81
CA ALA A 322 28.17 -6.54 -6.61
C ALA A 322 26.73 -6.01 -6.38
N GLY A 323 25.70 -6.84 -6.57
CA GLY A 323 24.30 -6.47 -6.42
C GLY A 323 23.65 -5.94 -7.70
N ALA A 324 24.26 -6.18 -8.86
CA ALA A 324 23.64 -5.85 -10.14
C ALA A 324 22.42 -6.73 -10.40
N SER A 325 21.38 -6.13 -10.98
CA SER A 325 20.16 -6.84 -11.34
C SER A 325 20.37 -7.71 -12.58
N ASP A 326 21.24 -7.27 -13.49
CA ASP A 326 21.57 -8.02 -14.70
C ASP A 326 22.88 -7.55 -15.36
N PHE A 327 23.32 -8.25 -16.40
CA PHE A 327 24.43 -7.85 -17.26
C PHE A 327 24.18 -8.18 -18.73
N LEU A 328 24.86 -7.47 -19.62
CA LEU A 328 24.75 -7.60 -21.06
C LEU A 328 26.14 -7.56 -21.71
N THR A 329 26.46 -8.54 -22.53
CA THR A 329 27.77 -8.66 -23.16
C THR A 329 27.86 -7.86 -24.47
N LYS A 330 28.87 -7.01 -24.62
CA LYS A 330 29.19 -6.32 -25.88
C LYS A 330 29.88 -7.28 -26.87
N PRO A 331 29.45 -7.36 -28.15
CA PRO A 331 28.32 -6.67 -28.76
C PRO A 331 26.98 -7.32 -28.39
N PHE A 332 25.96 -6.50 -28.11
CA PHE A 332 24.63 -6.96 -27.71
C PHE A 332 23.56 -6.68 -28.76
N SER A 333 22.48 -7.48 -28.73
CA SER A 333 21.31 -7.23 -29.55
C SER A 333 20.47 -6.11 -28.95
N VAL A 334 20.06 -5.14 -29.78
CA VAL A 334 19.13 -4.07 -29.38
C VAL A 334 17.83 -4.67 -28.82
N THR A 335 17.33 -5.76 -29.41
CA THR A 335 16.12 -6.44 -28.92
C THR A 335 16.33 -7.03 -27.53
N GLU A 336 17.49 -7.63 -27.27
CA GLU A 336 17.82 -8.18 -25.96
C GLU A 336 17.89 -7.08 -24.90
N LEU A 337 18.55 -5.96 -25.22
CA LEU A 337 18.62 -4.78 -24.37
C LEU A 337 17.21 -4.29 -24.00
N HIS A 338 16.33 -4.14 -24.99
CA HIS A 338 14.97 -3.65 -24.76
C HIS A 338 14.13 -4.59 -23.90
N VAL A 339 14.20 -5.91 -24.13
CA VAL A 339 13.43 -6.89 -23.36
C VAL A 339 13.91 -6.92 -21.91
N ARG A 340 15.22 -6.91 -21.68
CA ARG A 340 15.78 -6.89 -20.32
C ARG A 340 15.39 -5.61 -19.57
N LEU A 341 15.58 -4.44 -20.19
CA LEU A 341 15.21 -3.17 -19.57
C LEU A 341 13.70 -3.10 -19.28
N LYS A 342 12.85 -3.55 -20.22
CA LYS A 342 11.40 -3.61 -20.01
C LYS A 342 11.03 -4.45 -18.78
N ASN A 343 11.54 -5.68 -18.70
CA ASN A 343 11.23 -6.59 -17.60
C ASN A 343 11.70 -6.05 -16.24
N LEU A 344 12.88 -5.42 -16.21
CA LEU A 344 13.42 -4.82 -14.99
C LEU A 344 12.60 -3.61 -14.53
N VAL A 345 12.21 -2.74 -15.46
CA VAL A 345 11.37 -1.58 -15.15
C VAL A 345 9.99 -2.00 -14.67
N GLU A 346 9.33 -2.94 -15.35
CA GLU A 346 8.03 -3.47 -14.93
C GLU A 346 8.12 -4.10 -13.53
N SER A 347 9.16 -4.91 -13.27
CA SER A 347 9.36 -5.51 -11.95
C SER A 347 9.62 -4.46 -10.86
N HIS A 348 10.40 -3.42 -11.15
CA HIS A 348 10.70 -2.35 -10.20
C HIS A 348 9.45 -1.50 -9.89
N GLN A 349 8.66 -1.17 -10.91
CA GLN A 349 7.40 -0.44 -10.74
C GLN A 349 6.41 -1.24 -9.88
N LEU A 350 6.27 -2.55 -10.13
CA LEU A 350 5.43 -3.43 -9.31
C LEU A 350 5.92 -3.49 -7.84
N GLN A 351 7.23 -3.48 -7.62
CA GLN A 351 7.79 -3.44 -6.25
C GLN A 351 7.47 -2.13 -5.53
N ILE A 352 7.60 -1.00 -6.22
CA ILE A 352 7.22 0.31 -5.67
C ILE A 352 5.72 0.34 -5.35
N GLU A 353 4.88 -0.13 -6.27
CA GLU A 353 3.43 -0.16 -6.07
C GLU A 353 3.05 -1.04 -4.87
N LEU A 354 3.61 -2.24 -4.78
CA LEU A 354 3.37 -3.15 -3.66
C LEU A 354 3.79 -2.53 -2.32
N ALA A 355 4.94 -1.85 -2.28
CA ALA A 355 5.41 -1.15 -1.08
C ALA A 355 4.42 -0.04 -0.66
N GLN A 356 3.92 0.74 -1.63
CA GLN A 356 2.92 1.77 -1.37
C GLN A 356 1.58 1.18 -0.91
N GLN A 357 1.13 0.08 -1.51
CA GLN A 357 -0.10 -0.60 -1.11
C GLN A 357 0.01 -1.16 0.31
N ASN A 358 1.14 -1.78 0.66
CA ASN A 358 1.40 -2.27 2.02
C ASN A 358 1.37 -1.13 3.05
N GLN A 359 1.95 0.02 2.71
CA GLN A 359 1.92 1.19 3.59
C GLN A 359 0.49 1.75 3.76
N ARG A 360 -0.28 1.84 2.66
CA ARG A 360 -1.69 2.24 2.71
C ARG A 360 -2.51 1.28 3.58
N LEU A 361 -2.35 -0.02 3.36
CA LEU A 361 -3.06 -1.05 4.13
C LEU A 361 -2.72 -0.97 5.63
N ALA A 362 -1.44 -0.79 5.97
CA ALA A 362 -1.03 -0.62 7.36
C ALA A 362 -1.70 0.59 8.03
N SER A 363 -1.76 1.74 7.33
CA SER A 363 -2.44 2.93 7.85
C SER A 363 -3.96 2.73 8.01
N ALA A 364 -4.61 2.05 7.06
CA ALA A 364 -6.04 1.75 7.13
C ALA A 364 -6.38 0.79 8.29
N LEU A 365 -5.53 -0.21 8.53
CA LEU A 365 -5.71 -1.14 9.66
C LEU A 365 -5.60 -0.42 11.01
N GLU A 366 -4.67 0.52 11.14
CA GLU A 366 -4.52 1.31 12.37
C GLU A 366 -5.75 2.20 12.61
N GLN A 367 -6.24 2.88 11.58
CA GLN A 367 -7.47 3.68 11.65
C GLN A 367 -8.70 2.84 12.01
N LEU A 368 -8.82 1.63 11.45
CA LEU A 368 -9.91 0.71 11.76
C LEU A 368 -9.86 0.29 13.24
N ARG A 369 -8.68 -0.04 13.77
CA ARG A 369 -8.51 -0.40 15.19
C ARG A 369 -8.89 0.74 16.13
N GLU A 370 -8.48 1.96 15.79
CA GLU A 370 -8.83 3.14 16.58
C GLU A 370 -10.35 3.37 16.57
N THR A 371 -10.98 3.26 15.40
CA THR A 371 -12.43 3.43 15.23
C THR A 371 -13.22 2.34 15.96
N GLU A 372 -12.79 1.08 15.86
CA GLU A 372 -13.40 -0.06 16.56
C GLU A 372 -13.38 0.17 18.09
N THR A 373 -12.23 0.59 18.61
CA THR A 373 -12.08 0.89 20.05
C THR A 373 -13.03 2.02 20.49
N GLN A 374 -13.16 3.07 19.67
CA GLN A 374 -14.08 4.16 19.91
C GLN A 374 -15.55 3.71 19.86
N LEU A 375 -15.92 2.85 18.90
CA LEU A 375 -17.29 2.32 18.77
C LEU A 375 -17.66 1.44 19.95
N VAL A 376 -16.79 0.52 20.37
CA VAL A 376 -17.03 -0.35 21.53
C VAL A 376 -17.21 0.49 22.81
N GLN A 377 -16.40 1.54 22.98
CA GLN A 377 -16.57 2.48 24.09
C GLN A 377 -17.89 3.25 23.99
N SER A 378 -18.25 3.73 22.80
CA SER A 378 -19.51 4.45 22.54
C SER A 378 -20.74 3.59 22.82
N GLU A 379 -20.74 2.32 22.40
CA GLU A 379 -21.84 1.38 22.62
C GLU A 379 -22.00 1.05 24.12
N LYS A 380 -20.89 0.78 24.81
CA LYS A 380 -20.91 0.61 26.27
C LYS A 380 -21.45 1.84 26.98
N MET A 381 -21.07 3.05 26.51
CA MET A 381 -21.56 4.31 27.07
C MET A 381 -23.06 4.52 26.81
N ALA A 382 -23.56 4.22 25.62
CA ALA A 382 -24.97 4.34 25.28
C ALA A 382 -25.84 3.39 26.13
N SER A 383 -25.40 2.15 26.30
CA SER A 383 -26.06 1.15 27.16
C SER A 383 -26.08 1.60 28.63
N LEU A 384 -24.95 2.08 29.16
CA LEU A 384 -24.87 2.61 30.52
C LEU A 384 -25.77 3.84 30.68
N GLY A 385 -25.81 4.72 29.67
CA GLY A 385 -26.61 5.93 29.65
C GLY A 385 -28.10 5.64 29.77
N GLN A 386 -28.63 4.75 28.92
CA GLN A 386 -30.05 4.34 28.95
C GLN A 386 -30.47 3.74 30.29
N MET A 387 -29.68 2.81 30.85
CA MET A 387 -30.02 2.20 32.15
C MET A 387 -29.91 3.20 33.30
N SER A 388 -28.94 4.11 33.24
CA SER A 388 -28.71 5.09 34.30
C SER A 388 -29.86 6.10 34.42
N ALA A 389 -30.46 6.57 33.32
CA ALA A 389 -31.56 7.55 33.40
C ALA A 389 -32.77 7.05 34.21
N GLY A 390 -33.17 5.79 34.02
CA GLY A 390 -34.25 5.18 34.79
C GLY A 390 -33.90 5.08 36.28
N ILE A 391 -32.71 4.55 36.57
CA ILE A 391 -32.22 4.38 37.96
C ILE A 391 -32.07 5.74 38.67
N ILE A 392 -31.60 6.78 37.98
CA ILE A 392 -31.44 8.13 38.51
C ILE A 392 -32.80 8.71 38.95
N HIS A 393 -33.83 8.55 38.13
CA HIS A 393 -35.18 9.00 38.48
C HIS A 393 -35.74 8.25 39.68
N GLU A 394 -35.51 6.94 39.75
CA GLU A 394 -35.98 6.09 40.85
C GLU A 394 -35.25 6.33 42.17
N ILE A 395 -33.96 6.71 42.15
CA ILE A 395 -33.18 7.02 43.36
C ILE A 395 -33.44 8.47 43.83
N ASN A 396 -33.62 9.43 42.92
CA ASN A 396 -33.89 10.83 43.30
C ASN A 396 -35.19 11.00 44.09
N ASN A 397 -36.21 10.18 43.80
CA ASN A 397 -37.49 10.22 44.49
C ASN A 397 -37.39 9.94 46.01
N PRO A 398 -36.87 8.77 46.46
CA PRO A 398 -36.68 8.49 47.88
C PRO A 398 -35.70 9.44 48.57
N LEU A 399 -34.66 9.93 47.88
CA LEU A 399 -33.73 10.91 48.45
C LEU A 399 -34.40 12.25 48.78
N ASN A 400 -35.27 12.74 47.91
CA ASN A 400 -36.01 13.98 48.17
C ASN A 400 -36.97 13.82 49.37
N TYR A 401 -37.60 12.64 49.52
CA TYR A 401 -38.42 12.34 50.70
C TYR A 401 -37.57 12.31 51.97
N ALA A 402 -36.43 11.62 51.96
CA ALA A 402 -35.50 11.58 53.09
C ALA A 402 -35.01 12.98 53.49
N LYS A 403 -34.65 13.81 52.50
CA LYS A 403 -34.20 15.19 52.72
C LYS A 403 -35.30 16.08 53.33
N THR A 404 -36.54 15.93 52.86
CA THR A 404 -37.68 16.67 53.41
C THR A 404 -38.00 16.25 54.85
N ALA A 405 -37.91 14.96 55.14
CA ALA A 405 -38.07 14.43 56.49
C ALA A 405 -36.94 14.92 57.43
N LEU A 406 -35.68 14.90 56.98
CA LEU A 406 -34.54 15.43 57.73
C LEU A 406 -34.65 16.93 58.00
N PHE A 407 -35.06 17.72 57.01
CA PHE A 407 -35.31 19.15 57.20
C PHE A 407 -36.38 19.40 58.26
N THR A 408 -37.42 18.55 58.30
CA THR A 408 -38.49 18.62 59.31
C THR A 408 -37.97 18.25 60.70
N LEU A 409 -37.19 17.17 60.81
CA LEU A 409 -36.54 16.75 62.06
C LEU A 409 -35.58 17.82 62.59
N ARG A 410 -34.76 18.42 61.72
CA ARG A 410 -33.85 19.50 62.08
C ARG A 410 -34.58 20.73 62.61
N ASN A 411 -35.77 21.03 62.11
CA ASN A 411 -36.59 22.12 62.63
C ASN A 411 -37.22 21.79 63.99
N GLN A 412 -37.53 20.51 64.27
CA GLN A 412 -38.02 20.06 65.59
C GLN A 412 -36.92 20.00 66.66
N ALA A 413 -35.66 19.85 66.26
CA ALA A 413 -34.49 19.88 67.15
C ALA A 413 -34.48 21.13 68.07
N LYS A 414 -35.00 22.27 67.59
CA LYS A 414 -35.08 23.54 68.32
C LYS A 414 -35.94 23.50 69.59
N HIS A 415 -36.72 22.45 69.79
CA HIS A 415 -37.61 22.27 70.95
C HIS A 415 -37.09 21.24 71.98
N LEU A 416 -35.91 20.65 71.78
CA LEU A 416 -35.28 19.69 72.71
C LEU A 416 -34.48 20.40 73.82
N LYS A 417 -34.27 19.71 74.95
CA LYS A 417 -33.46 20.24 76.08
C LYS A 417 -31.97 20.28 75.72
N ASN A 418 -31.24 21.30 76.19
CA ASN A 418 -29.87 21.65 75.78
C ASN A 418 -28.81 20.52 75.72
N GLY A 419 -28.97 19.40 76.44
CA GLY A 419 -28.03 18.28 76.43
C GLY A 419 -28.30 17.20 75.37
N GLU A 420 -29.57 17.01 74.98
CA GLU A 420 -29.99 16.03 73.95
C GLU A 420 -30.02 16.66 72.55
N GLN A 421 -30.01 17.99 72.50
CA GLN A 421 -30.07 18.78 71.29
C GLN A 421 -28.82 18.60 70.42
N THR A 422 -27.64 18.48 71.05
CA THR A 422 -26.36 18.32 70.35
C THR A 422 -26.24 16.93 69.70
N GLU A 423 -26.59 15.87 70.43
CA GLU A 423 -26.56 14.49 69.92
C GLU A 423 -27.61 14.28 68.81
N PHE A 424 -28.79 14.87 68.95
CA PHE A 424 -29.83 14.84 67.92
C PHE A 424 -29.42 15.63 66.66
N GLU A 425 -28.80 16.80 66.82
CA GLU A 425 -28.29 17.59 65.69
C GLU A 425 -27.17 16.85 64.96
N ASP A 426 -26.28 16.15 65.66
CA ASP A 426 -25.21 15.35 65.06
C ASP A 426 -25.78 14.15 64.27
N ILE A 427 -26.75 13.42 64.81
CA ILE A 427 -27.41 12.31 64.08
C ILE A 427 -28.12 12.81 62.82
N VAL A 428 -28.87 13.91 62.91
CA VAL A 428 -29.55 14.48 61.75
C VAL A 428 -28.55 14.99 60.72
N ARG A 429 -27.40 15.52 61.16
CA ARG A 429 -26.33 15.95 60.27
C ARG A 429 -25.71 14.78 59.53
N ASP A 430 -25.43 13.67 60.21
CA ASP A 430 -24.86 12.47 59.60
C ASP A 430 -25.79 11.87 58.53
N ILE A 431 -27.11 11.86 58.77
CA ILE A 431 -28.08 11.37 57.79
C ILE A 431 -28.22 12.38 56.62
N ASP A 432 -28.18 13.69 56.86
CA ASP A 432 -28.18 14.69 55.78
C ASP A 432 -26.93 14.58 54.91
N ASP A 433 -25.76 14.34 55.52
CA ASP A 433 -24.50 14.09 54.83
C ASP A 433 -24.56 12.82 53.98
N ALA A 434 -25.15 11.74 54.51
CA ALA A 434 -25.38 10.50 53.74
C ALA A 434 -26.33 10.72 52.55
N VAL A 435 -27.44 11.41 52.75
CA VAL A 435 -28.41 11.73 51.68
C VAL A 435 -27.78 12.64 50.62
N ASN A 436 -27.02 13.65 51.03
CA ASN A 436 -26.29 14.51 50.11
C ASN A 436 -25.21 13.73 49.34
N ARG A 437 -24.55 12.74 49.97
CA ARG A 437 -23.60 11.85 49.30
C ARG A 437 -24.26 11.03 48.20
N VAL A 438 -25.41 10.41 48.45
CA VAL A 438 -26.14 9.65 47.42
C VAL A 438 -26.66 10.60 46.33
N LYS A 439 -27.12 11.80 46.67
CA LYS A 439 -27.53 12.80 45.68
C LYS A 439 -26.38 13.19 44.74
N ASN A 440 -25.18 13.40 45.28
CA ASN A 440 -24.01 13.73 44.48
C ASN A 440 -23.62 12.57 43.57
N ILE A 441 -23.61 11.33 44.08
CA ILE A 441 -23.42 10.10 43.31
C ILE A 441 -24.38 10.02 42.13
N VAL A 442 -25.66 10.27 42.36
CA VAL A 442 -26.71 10.24 41.32
C VAL A 442 -26.52 11.37 40.30
N SER A 443 -26.09 12.55 40.75
CA SER A 443 -25.78 13.68 39.88
C SER A 443 -24.57 13.42 38.99
N ASP A 444 -23.51 12.81 39.54
CA ASP A 444 -22.32 12.41 38.80
C ASP A 444 -22.65 11.33 37.77
N LEU A 445 -23.47 10.34 38.17
CA LEU A 445 -23.98 9.32 37.25
C LEU A 445 -24.86 9.93 36.16
N ARG A 446 -25.65 10.97 36.47
CA ARG A 446 -26.47 11.68 35.48
C ARG A 446 -25.63 12.44 34.46
N ALA A 447 -24.67 13.23 34.93
CA ALA A 447 -23.72 13.91 34.06
C ALA A 447 -22.96 12.89 33.21
N PHE A 448 -22.64 11.72 33.77
CA PHE A 448 -22.04 10.61 33.03
C PHE A 448 -23.00 9.96 32.02
N ALA A 449 -24.28 9.79 32.32
CA ALA A 449 -25.22 9.07 31.47
C ALA A 449 -25.79 9.90 30.30
N HIS A 450 -26.04 11.19 30.53
CA HIS A 450 -26.69 12.07 29.57
C HIS A 450 -25.94 13.40 29.52
N PRO A 451 -25.02 13.58 28.55
CA PRO A 451 -24.45 14.89 28.27
C PRO A 451 -25.58 15.78 27.73
N ASP A 452 -25.90 16.88 28.40
CA ASP A 452 -26.89 17.82 27.89
C ASP A 452 -26.44 18.36 26.51
N PRO A 453 -27.36 18.56 25.55
CA PRO A 453 -27.06 19.16 24.26
C PRO A 453 -26.75 20.64 24.47
N GLU A 454 -25.47 20.94 24.68
CA GLU A 454 -25.06 22.22 25.23
C GLU A 454 -24.53 23.20 24.18
N LYS A 455 -24.86 24.49 24.39
CA LYS A 455 -24.30 25.61 23.62
C LYS A 455 -22.80 25.73 23.90
N PHE A 456 -22.03 25.75 22.83
CA PHE A 456 -20.62 26.16 22.85
C PHE A 456 -20.55 27.68 22.65
N GLU A 457 -19.67 28.32 23.41
CA GLU A 457 -19.42 29.75 23.41
C GLU A 457 -17.94 30.04 23.73
N ASP A 458 -17.53 31.31 23.62
CA ASP A 458 -16.23 31.75 24.11
C ASP A 458 -16.24 31.83 25.64
N VAL A 459 -15.52 30.92 26.29
CA VAL A 459 -15.45 30.81 27.74
C VAL A 459 -14.17 31.45 28.25
N ASN A 460 -14.32 32.45 29.14
CA ASN A 460 -13.19 32.99 29.90
C ASN A 460 -12.82 32.02 31.04
N LEU A 461 -11.63 31.43 30.94
CA LEU A 461 -11.17 30.38 31.85
C LEU A 461 -10.89 30.90 33.26
N GLN A 462 -10.41 32.13 33.39
CA GLN A 462 -10.19 32.75 34.70
C GLN A 462 -11.50 32.85 35.49
N ARG A 463 -12.59 33.28 34.83
CA ARG A 463 -13.92 33.34 35.45
C ARG A 463 -14.46 31.95 35.79
N ALA A 464 -14.28 30.97 34.91
CA ALA A 464 -14.74 29.59 35.15
C ALA A 464 -14.01 28.96 36.36
N ILE A 465 -12.69 29.12 36.46
CA ILE A 465 -11.89 28.62 37.58
C ILE A 465 -12.25 29.35 38.88
N ALA A 466 -12.43 30.67 38.83
CA ALA A 466 -12.86 31.45 39.99
C ALA A 466 -14.23 30.99 40.52
N GLU A 467 -15.16 30.64 39.63
CA GLU A 467 -16.45 30.07 40.02
C GLU A 467 -16.32 28.69 40.67
N ALA A 468 -15.49 27.81 40.10
CA ALA A 468 -15.20 26.51 40.71
C ALA A 468 -14.61 26.67 42.12
N LEU A 469 -13.59 27.53 42.28
CA LEU A 469 -13.02 27.86 43.60
C LEU A 469 -14.07 28.44 44.56
N ARG A 470 -15.01 29.25 44.07
CA ARG A 470 -16.08 29.82 44.91
C ARG A 470 -16.98 28.71 45.49
N PHE A 471 -17.34 27.70 44.71
CA PHE A 471 -18.13 26.57 45.20
C PHE A 471 -17.39 25.76 46.27
N LEU A 472 -16.06 25.68 46.16
CA LEU A 472 -15.21 24.96 47.12
C LEU A 472 -14.71 25.82 48.28
N SER A 473 -15.20 27.06 48.42
CA SER A 473 -14.67 28.05 49.38
C SER A 473 -14.55 27.57 50.83
N HIS A 474 -15.47 26.73 51.28
CA HIS A 474 -15.47 26.17 52.63
C HIS A 474 -14.36 25.13 52.90
N GLU A 475 -13.78 24.58 51.84
CA GLU A 475 -12.75 23.53 51.94
C GLU A 475 -11.33 24.09 51.86
N TRP A 476 -11.12 25.22 51.19
CA TRP A 476 -9.77 25.76 50.93
C TRP A 476 -9.45 27.09 51.62
N ARG A 477 -10.39 28.02 51.81
CA ARG A 477 -10.08 29.42 52.19
C ARG A 477 -9.16 29.59 53.41
N ASP A 478 -9.35 28.78 54.44
CA ASP A 478 -8.57 28.87 55.69
C ASP A 478 -7.59 27.71 55.86
N LYS A 479 -7.54 26.79 54.88
CA LYS A 479 -6.87 25.48 55.01
C LYS A 479 -5.81 25.24 53.95
N VAL A 480 -5.92 25.86 52.78
CA VAL A 480 -5.07 25.56 51.61
C VAL A 480 -4.71 26.88 50.92
N LYS A 481 -3.41 27.07 50.65
CA LYS A 481 -2.96 28.19 49.83
C LYS A 481 -3.30 27.91 48.35
N VAL A 482 -3.93 28.85 47.66
CA VAL A 482 -4.24 28.73 46.23
C VAL A 482 -3.62 29.89 45.46
N ASP A 483 -2.61 29.59 44.64
CA ASP A 483 -1.95 30.57 43.76
C ASP A 483 -2.61 30.51 42.37
N LEU A 484 -3.34 31.57 41.98
CA LEU A 484 -4.06 31.68 40.71
C LEU A 484 -3.34 32.64 39.75
N GLU A 485 -2.66 32.09 38.75
CA GLU A 485 -1.92 32.81 37.71
C GLU A 485 -2.55 32.54 36.32
N VAL A 486 -3.79 32.98 36.16
CA VAL A 486 -4.56 32.80 34.92
C VAL A 486 -4.87 34.19 34.33
N PRO A 487 -4.33 34.54 33.15
CA PRO A 487 -4.57 35.85 32.55
C PRO A 487 -6.02 35.96 32.04
N GLU A 488 -6.57 37.18 32.02
CA GLU A 488 -7.92 37.44 31.47
C GLU A 488 -8.04 37.07 29.99
N SER A 489 -6.92 37.03 29.26
CA SER A 489 -6.84 36.61 27.85
C SER A 489 -6.93 35.09 27.64
N ALA A 490 -6.97 34.29 28.71
CA ALA A 490 -7.18 32.85 28.64
C ALA A 490 -8.64 32.54 28.30
N VAL A 491 -8.92 32.39 27.01
CA VAL A 491 -10.25 32.07 26.46
C VAL A 491 -10.18 30.76 25.69
N CYS A 492 -11.23 29.96 25.75
CA CYS A 492 -11.39 28.76 24.93
C CYS A 492 -12.81 28.64 24.37
N TRP A 493 -12.94 27.92 23.25
CA TRP A 493 -14.24 27.59 22.68
C TRP A 493 -14.81 26.36 23.40
N GLY A 494 -15.96 26.51 24.06
CA GLY A 494 -16.48 25.44 24.90
C GLY A 494 -17.82 25.72 25.55
N ASN A 495 -18.30 24.73 26.31
CA ASN A 495 -19.40 24.95 27.23
C ASN A 495 -18.87 25.33 28.62
N ARG A 496 -19.35 26.48 29.11
CA ARG A 496 -18.96 27.04 30.40
C ARG A 496 -19.22 26.12 31.59
N ASN A 497 -20.38 25.47 31.65
CA ASN A 497 -20.77 24.61 32.79
C ASN A 497 -19.92 23.34 32.83
N ASN A 498 -19.70 22.70 31.69
CA ASN A 498 -18.82 21.55 31.55
C ASN A 498 -17.39 21.87 32.00
N LEU A 499 -16.86 23.02 31.61
CA LEU A 499 -15.52 23.44 32.03
C LEU A 499 -15.45 23.73 33.53
N ILE A 500 -16.47 24.39 34.10
CA ILE A 500 -16.58 24.55 35.56
C ILE A 500 -16.60 23.18 36.24
N GLN A 501 -17.31 22.19 35.71
CA GLN A 501 -17.36 20.84 36.25
C GLN A 501 -15.98 20.15 36.19
N VAL A 502 -15.23 20.30 35.09
CA VAL A 502 -13.85 19.79 34.98
C VAL A 502 -12.99 20.38 36.09
N PHE A 503 -13.00 21.70 36.25
CA PHE A 503 -12.20 22.37 37.27
C PHE A 503 -12.62 22.01 38.69
N MET A 504 -13.93 21.91 38.95
CA MET A 504 -14.47 21.43 40.22
C MET A 504 -13.94 20.05 40.59
N ASN A 505 -13.99 19.09 39.66
CA ASN A 505 -13.53 17.73 39.90
C ASN A 505 -12.02 17.66 40.15
N LEU A 506 -11.22 18.39 39.36
CA LEU A 506 -9.77 18.42 39.54
C LEU A 506 -9.37 19.07 40.87
N LEU A 507 -10.02 20.19 41.23
CA LEU A 507 -9.77 20.88 42.49
C LEU A 507 -10.23 20.06 43.71
N GLN A 508 -11.38 19.38 43.63
CA GLN A 508 -11.84 18.49 44.70
C GLN A 508 -10.84 17.34 44.93
N ASN A 509 -10.35 16.73 43.85
CA ASN A 509 -9.33 15.68 43.95
C ASN A 509 -8.05 16.20 44.60
N ALA A 510 -7.58 17.39 44.21
CA ALA A 510 -6.44 18.04 44.86
C ALA A 510 -6.70 18.26 46.36
N LEU A 511 -7.80 18.92 46.72
CA LEU A 511 -8.14 19.22 48.12
C LEU A 511 -8.26 17.98 48.99
N ASP A 512 -8.85 16.90 48.48
CA ASP A 512 -9.00 15.65 49.24
C ASP A 512 -7.65 14.98 49.53
N THR A 513 -6.70 15.03 48.60
CA THR A 513 -5.34 14.51 48.84
C THR A 513 -4.57 15.37 49.84
N LEU A 514 -4.76 16.70 49.79
CA LEU A 514 -4.13 17.63 50.72
C LEU A 514 -4.63 17.44 52.16
N LYS A 515 -5.87 17.00 52.38
CA LYS A 515 -6.40 16.70 53.74
C LYS A 515 -5.71 15.50 54.39
N ARG A 516 -5.19 14.55 53.61
CA ARG A 516 -4.62 13.28 54.10
C ARG A 516 -3.13 13.39 54.43
N LYS A 517 -2.42 14.26 53.71
CA LYS A 517 -0.98 14.46 53.87
C LYS A 517 -0.66 15.36 55.06
N SER A 518 0.29 14.94 55.90
CA SER A 518 0.93 15.82 56.87
C SER A 518 2.11 16.54 56.21
N PHE A 519 2.16 17.86 56.34
CA PHE A 519 3.17 18.69 55.71
C PHE A 519 4.31 19.02 56.68
N ALA A 520 5.56 18.75 56.28
CA ALA A 520 6.73 18.98 57.12
C ALA A 520 7.35 20.40 56.96
N ALA A 521 7.14 21.08 55.83
CA ALA A 521 7.77 22.37 55.53
C ALA A 521 6.82 23.37 54.85
N GLU A 522 6.35 23.09 53.63
CA GLU A 522 5.35 23.91 52.94
C GLU A 522 3.95 23.38 53.23
N GLY A 523 3.04 24.23 53.68
CA GLY A 523 1.63 23.87 53.90
C GLY A 523 0.92 23.42 52.62
N PRO A 524 -0.33 22.94 52.72
CA PRO A 524 -1.12 22.50 51.57
C PRO A 524 -1.28 23.64 50.56
N HIS A 525 -0.95 23.35 49.31
CA HIS A 525 -0.81 24.34 48.25
C HIS A 525 -1.30 23.81 46.91
N ILE A 526 -2.12 24.61 46.22
CA ILE A 526 -2.55 24.39 44.84
C ILE A 526 -2.11 25.57 43.98
N ARG A 527 -1.43 25.31 42.87
CA ARG A 527 -1.07 26.31 41.86
C ARG A 527 -1.89 26.07 40.61
N ILE A 528 -2.53 27.12 40.09
CA ILE A 528 -3.32 27.09 38.87
C ILE A 528 -2.76 28.13 37.91
N THR A 529 -2.24 27.70 36.77
CA THR A 529 -1.71 28.58 35.73
C THR A 529 -2.44 28.34 34.42
N ALA A 530 -2.46 29.34 33.54
CA ALA A 530 -2.89 29.13 32.17
C ALA A 530 -1.97 29.83 31.18
N ALA A 531 -1.68 29.15 30.08
CA ALA A 531 -0.87 29.67 28.99
C ALA A 531 -1.62 29.48 27.67
N THR A 532 -1.55 30.50 26.83
CA THR A 532 -2.14 30.47 25.49
C THR A 532 -1.03 30.25 24.48
N SER A 533 -1.07 29.14 23.75
CA SER A 533 -0.05 28.77 22.75
C SER A 533 -0.71 28.39 21.44
N GLY A 534 -0.62 29.29 20.44
CA GLY A 534 -1.25 29.10 19.13
C GLY A 534 -2.77 28.95 19.21
N GLU A 535 -3.27 27.83 18.70
CA GLU A 535 -4.69 27.47 18.60
C GLU A 535 -5.30 26.92 19.89
N PHE A 536 -4.49 26.68 20.93
CA PHE A 536 -4.94 26.07 22.18
C PHE A 536 -4.65 26.96 23.39
N THR A 537 -5.52 26.87 24.39
CA THR A 537 -5.28 27.39 25.74
C THR A 537 -5.06 26.19 26.66
N GLU A 538 -3.92 26.19 27.35
CA GLU A 538 -3.53 25.16 28.31
C GLU A 538 -3.73 25.68 29.73
N ILE A 539 -4.43 24.91 30.56
CA ILE A 539 -4.59 25.14 31.99
C ILE A 539 -3.78 24.08 32.72
N VAL A 540 -2.96 24.50 33.69
CA VAL A 540 -2.18 23.60 34.55
C VAL A 540 -2.68 23.75 35.97
N ILE A 541 -3.13 22.65 36.57
CA ILE A 541 -3.52 22.58 37.99
C ILE A 541 -2.55 21.63 38.69
N ARG A 542 -1.76 22.17 39.62
CA ARG A 542 -0.76 21.41 40.38
C ARG A 542 -1.05 21.46 41.87
N ASP A 543 -1.05 20.30 42.52
CA ASP A 543 -1.13 20.17 43.98
C ASP A 543 0.20 19.64 44.56
N ASN A 544 0.43 19.88 45.85
CA ASN A 544 1.55 19.28 46.61
C ASN A 544 1.13 18.12 47.52
N GLY A 545 0.09 17.37 47.10
CA GLY A 545 -0.48 16.24 47.82
C GLY A 545 0.37 14.96 47.80
N GLU A 546 -0.27 13.80 47.98
CA GLU A 546 0.41 12.50 48.05
C GLU A 546 0.89 11.99 46.69
N GLY A 547 0.52 12.64 45.59
CA GLY A 547 0.83 12.16 44.25
C GLY A 547 0.14 10.83 43.89
N ILE A 548 0.28 10.41 42.64
CA ILE A 548 -0.33 9.23 42.05
C ILE A 548 0.77 8.22 41.73
N ALA A 549 0.60 6.98 42.20
CA ALA A 549 1.52 5.89 41.89
C ALA A 549 1.65 5.67 40.37
N ARG A 550 2.87 5.43 39.88
CA ARG A 550 3.14 5.26 38.43
C ARG A 550 2.30 4.17 37.77
N ALA A 551 2.00 3.08 38.49
CA ALA A 551 1.16 1.98 38.01
C ALA A 551 -0.31 2.40 37.74
N ASN A 552 -0.78 3.47 38.40
CA ASN A 552 -2.15 3.93 38.31
C ASN A 552 -2.35 5.04 37.28
N LEU A 553 -1.28 5.72 36.84
CA LEU A 553 -1.36 6.86 35.91
C LEU A 553 -2.11 6.53 34.60
N GLN A 554 -1.99 5.29 34.10
CA GLN A 554 -2.70 4.85 32.91
C GLN A 554 -4.18 4.53 33.15
N LYS A 555 -4.58 4.29 34.40
CA LYS A 555 -5.92 3.83 34.79
C LYS A 555 -6.79 4.92 35.40
N ILE A 556 -6.24 6.06 35.80
CA ILE A 556 -7.00 7.09 36.53
C ILE A 556 -8.19 7.69 35.76
N PHE A 557 -8.18 7.58 34.43
CA PHE A 557 -9.28 8.03 33.57
C PHE A 557 -10.27 6.91 33.24
N GLU A 558 -10.01 5.66 33.66
CA GLU A 558 -10.96 4.57 33.53
C GLU A 558 -12.18 4.82 34.43
N PRO A 559 -13.41 4.65 33.92
CA PRO A 559 -14.61 4.77 34.74
C PRO A 559 -14.57 3.78 35.91
N PHE A 560 -15.01 4.23 37.08
CA PHE A 560 -15.05 3.46 38.34
C PHE A 560 -13.70 3.14 38.97
N PHE A 561 -12.59 3.62 38.40
CA PHE A 561 -11.28 3.48 39.02
C PHE A 561 -11.14 4.47 40.18
N THR A 562 -10.86 3.97 41.38
CA THR A 562 -10.57 4.79 42.57
C THR A 562 -9.52 4.11 43.43
N THR A 563 -8.63 4.90 44.01
CA THR A 563 -7.65 4.46 45.03
C THR A 563 -8.11 4.77 46.45
N ARG A 564 -9.35 5.28 46.61
CA ARG A 564 -9.94 5.63 47.91
C ARG A 564 -10.64 4.42 48.52
N ASP A 565 -10.85 4.46 49.84
CA ASP A 565 -11.58 3.41 50.55
C ASP A 565 -13.03 3.29 50.04
N VAL A 566 -13.59 2.09 50.21
CA VAL A 566 -14.93 1.73 49.73
C VAL A 566 -15.96 2.73 50.28
N GLY A 567 -16.54 3.56 49.40
CA GLY A 567 -17.57 4.55 49.74
C GLY A 567 -17.12 6.03 49.77
N GLU A 568 -15.85 6.33 49.51
CA GLU A 568 -15.30 7.71 49.46
C GLU A 568 -15.24 8.34 48.05
N GLY A 569 -15.80 7.66 47.04
CA GLY A 569 -15.92 8.17 45.68
C GLY A 569 -16.18 7.05 44.68
N LEU A 570 -17.02 7.32 43.68
CA LEU A 570 -17.36 6.35 42.64
C LEU A 570 -16.26 6.13 41.59
N GLY A 571 -15.16 6.89 41.62
CA GLY A 571 -14.14 6.83 40.56
C GLY A 571 -14.60 7.40 39.21
N LEU A 572 -15.65 8.22 39.19
CA LEU A 572 -16.17 8.80 37.94
C LEU A 572 -15.58 10.18 37.62
N GLY A 573 -15.13 10.94 38.62
CA GLY A 573 -14.74 12.35 38.45
C GLY A 573 -13.71 12.60 37.34
N LEU A 574 -12.60 11.86 37.33
CA LEU A 574 -11.56 12.00 36.30
C LEU A 574 -12.01 11.49 34.93
N SER A 575 -12.81 10.42 34.89
CA SER A 575 -13.40 9.92 33.63
C SER A 575 -14.37 10.94 33.00
N ILE A 576 -15.14 11.66 33.82
CA ILE A 576 -15.99 12.79 33.41
C ILE A 576 -15.11 13.91 32.86
N CYS A 577 -14.02 14.28 33.55
CA CYS A 577 -13.08 15.28 33.06
C CYS A 577 -12.51 14.90 31.69
N TYR A 578 -12.02 13.67 31.53
CA TYR A 578 -11.46 13.17 30.28
C TYR A 578 -12.46 13.30 29.13
N ARG A 579 -13.70 12.86 29.35
CA ARG A 579 -14.74 12.92 28.33
C ARG A 579 -15.15 14.34 27.98
N ILE A 580 -15.36 15.21 28.98
CA ILE A 580 -15.69 16.62 28.75
C ILE A 580 -14.59 17.26 27.90
N VAL A 581 -13.33 17.10 28.29
CA VAL A 581 -12.20 17.67 27.55
C VAL A 581 -12.13 17.13 26.12
N LYS A 582 -12.37 15.83 25.89
CA LYS A 582 -12.46 15.25 24.54
C LYS A 582 -13.62 15.79 23.72
N GLN A 583 -14.79 16.02 24.32
CA GLN A 583 -15.94 16.65 23.65
C GLN A 583 -15.61 18.08 23.19
N HIS A 584 -14.73 18.76 23.92
CA HIS A 584 -14.18 20.06 23.56
C HIS A 584 -13.02 19.98 22.55
N ARG A 585 -12.74 18.80 21.98
CA ARG A 585 -11.57 18.53 21.13
C ARG A 585 -10.24 18.90 21.80
N GLY A 586 -10.22 18.77 23.12
CA GLY A 586 -9.07 19.02 23.95
C GLY A 586 -8.31 17.76 24.33
N GLU A 587 -7.26 17.96 25.12
CA GLU A 587 -6.43 16.90 25.69
C GLU A 587 -6.24 17.15 27.19
N ILE A 588 -6.34 16.09 27.99
CA ILE A 588 -5.97 16.15 29.41
C ILE A 588 -4.83 15.16 29.66
N VAL A 589 -3.76 15.66 30.27
CA VAL A 589 -2.56 14.89 30.62
C VAL A 589 -2.31 15.03 32.11
N VAL A 590 -1.81 13.97 32.72
CA VAL A 590 -1.42 13.95 34.13
C VAL A 590 0.07 13.66 34.25
N GLU A 591 0.75 14.40 35.10
CA GLU A 591 2.07 14.07 35.60
C GLU A 591 2.01 14.03 37.12
N SER A 592 2.72 13.10 37.74
CA SER A 592 2.72 13.04 39.19
C SER A 592 3.97 12.34 39.72
N GLU A 593 4.43 12.81 40.87
CA GLU A 593 5.50 12.21 41.64
C GLU A 593 4.93 11.67 42.96
N PRO A 594 4.95 10.34 43.17
CA PRO A 594 4.44 9.73 44.40
C PRO A 594 5.09 10.33 45.64
N GLY A 595 4.27 10.72 46.61
CA GLY A 595 4.64 11.38 47.86
C GLY A 595 4.82 12.91 47.75
N GLN A 596 4.81 13.50 46.54
CA GLN A 596 5.19 14.90 46.36
C GLN A 596 4.11 15.78 45.73
N TRP A 597 3.66 15.49 44.50
CA TRP A 597 2.76 16.38 43.76
C TRP A 597 2.00 15.64 42.64
N SER A 598 0.86 16.19 42.24
CA SER A 598 0.18 15.83 40.98
C SER A 598 -0.07 17.10 40.16
N GLU A 599 0.03 16.97 38.84
CA GLU A 599 -0.15 18.07 37.88
C GLU A 599 -1.05 17.60 36.75
N PHE A 600 -2.19 18.26 36.59
CA PHE A 600 -3.12 18.04 35.49
C PHE A 600 -3.01 19.18 34.49
N ARG A 601 -2.74 18.84 33.23
CA ARG A 601 -2.65 19.78 32.12
C ARG A 601 -3.82 19.57 31.17
N VAL A 602 -4.67 20.58 31.03
CA VAL A 602 -5.88 20.57 30.22
C VAL A 602 -5.71 21.53 29.06
N LYS A 603 -5.63 21.02 27.83
CA LYS A 603 -5.53 21.80 26.59
C LYS A 603 -6.87 21.85 25.89
N ILE A 604 -7.37 23.05 25.59
CA ILE A 604 -8.66 23.24 24.89
C ILE A 604 -8.47 24.23 23.73
N PRO A 605 -9.09 23.98 22.55
CA PRO A 605 -9.04 24.90 21.42
C PRO A 605 -9.60 26.29 21.74
N ARG A 606 -9.00 27.32 21.13
CA ARG A 606 -9.43 28.72 21.27
C ARG A 606 -10.63 29.08 20.39
N GLN A 607 -10.77 28.41 19.26
CA GLN A 607 -11.81 28.67 18.26
C GLN A 607 -12.46 27.36 17.81
N ALA A 608 -13.67 27.46 17.26
CA ALA A 608 -14.34 26.34 16.62
C ALA A 608 -13.52 25.84 15.43
N GLN A 609 -12.88 24.68 15.57
CA GLN A 609 -12.18 24.07 14.44
C GLN A 609 -13.20 23.56 13.41
N PRO A 610 -13.04 23.86 12.10
CA PRO A 610 -13.88 23.24 11.07
C PRO A 610 -13.78 21.71 11.22
N ALA A 611 -14.91 21.01 11.11
CA ALA A 611 -14.90 19.55 11.11
C ALA A 611 -13.97 19.10 9.98
N LYS A 612 -12.95 18.31 10.29
CA LYS A 612 -12.17 17.63 9.26
C LYS A 612 -13.13 16.69 8.53
N THR A 613 -13.46 17.05 7.29
CA THR A 613 -14.28 16.26 6.37
C THR A 613 -13.62 14.95 5.99
#